data_AF-A0A7V6GDF7-F1
#
_entry.id   AF-A0A7V6GDF7-F1
#
_cell.length_a   1.000
_cell.length_b   1.000
_cell.length_c   1.000
_cell.angle_alpha   90.00
_cell.angle_beta   90.00
_cell.angle_gamma   90.00
#
_symmetry.space_group_name_H-M   'P 1'
#
loop_
_entity.id
_entity.type
_entity.pdbx_description
1 polymer ?
#
loop_
_entity_poly.entity_id
_entity_poly.type
_entity_poly.pdbx_seq_one_letter_code
_entity_poly.pdbx_strand_id
1 'polypeptide(L)'
;MPITIQPSEIMETIRMVEMENLDVRTITMGISLRDCARGDMKVSCQKIYDKIYRFAKDLVQVGESIESDYGIPIVNKRISVTPIALVGEGTEGEDFFPFAEVLDRAAKDVGVNFIGGFSALVHKGFTQGDWKLIRAIPRALAETERVCASVNIGTTKAGINMNAVLEMGRVIKETAERTADRGGLGCAKLVVFCNVPEDNPFMAGA
;
A
#
# COMPACT_ATOMS: atom_id res chain seq x y z
N MET A 1 1.96 7.67 27.91
CA MET A 1 2.90 7.07 28.87
C MET A 1 4.15 6.72 28.10
N PRO A 2 5.36 7.02 28.61
CA PRO A 2 6.57 6.42 28.06
C PRO A 2 6.42 4.90 28.17
N ILE A 3 6.76 4.17 27.10
CA ILE A 3 6.87 2.72 27.18
C ILE A 3 8.12 2.45 28.01
N THR A 4 7.93 2.07 29.27
CA THR A 4 9.04 1.70 30.16
C THR A 4 9.27 0.20 30.02
N ILE A 5 10.16 -0.20 29.12
CA ILE A 5 10.54 -1.60 28.95
C ILE A 5 11.49 -1.98 30.09
N GLN A 6 11.10 -2.95 30.91
CA GLN A 6 11.94 -3.42 32.00
C GLN A 6 13.08 -4.31 31.46
N PRO A 7 14.29 -4.29 32.06
CA PRO A 7 15.38 -5.18 31.64
C PRO A 7 15.00 -6.66 31.63
N SER A 8 14.05 -7.07 32.49
CA SER A 8 13.50 -8.42 32.50
C SER A 8 12.71 -8.76 31.23
N GLU A 9 11.92 -7.83 30.69
CA GLU A 9 11.14 -8.04 29.45
C GLU A 9 12.07 -8.14 28.23
N ILE A 10 13.17 -7.38 28.23
CA ILE A 10 14.21 -7.49 27.20
C ILE A 10 14.86 -8.88 27.24
N MET A 11 15.26 -9.34 28.44
CA MET A 11 15.86 -10.66 28.60
C MET A 11 14.88 -11.81 28.30
N GLU A 12 13.60 -11.63 28.60
CA GLU A 12 12.55 -12.59 28.22
C GLU A 12 12.38 -12.66 26.71
N THR A 13 12.35 -11.52 26.02
CA THR A 13 12.28 -11.46 24.55
C THR A 13 13.50 -12.14 23.90
N ILE A 14 14.71 -11.89 24.40
CA ILE A 14 15.94 -12.56 23.90
C ILE A 14 15.82 -14.08 24.05
N ARG A 15 15.40 -14.57 25.23
CA ARG A 15 15.23 -16.01 25.46
C ARG A 15 14.17 -16.64 24.56
N MET A 16 13.05 -15.94 24.31
CA MET A 16 12.02 -16.42 23.39
C MET A 16 12.55 -16.52 21.96
N VAL A 17 13.28 -15.51 21.51
CA VAL A 17 13.89 -15.49 20.17
C VAL A 17 14.89 -16.61 19.98
N GLU A 18 15.79 -16.83 20.95
CA GLU A 18 16.81 -17.87 20.89
C GLU A 18 16.23 -19.30 20.95
N MET A 19 15.10 -19.49 21.63
CA MET A 19 14.50 -20.83 21.82
C MET A 19 13.40 -21.18 20.83
N GLU A 20 12.69 -20.21 20.23
CA GLU A 20 11.46 -20.46 19.45
C GLU A 20 11.57 -20.18 17.92
N ASN A 21 12.77 -19.91 17.37
CA ASN A 21 12.98 -19.65 15.92
C ASN A 21 11.98 -18.64 15.32
N LEU A 22 11.76 -17.52 16.02
CA LEU A 22 10.77 -16.51 15.61
C LEU A 22 11.22 -15.75 14.34
N ASP A 23 10.27 -15.37 13.51
CA ASP A 23 10.46 -14.49 12.36
C ASP A 23 9.54 -13.27 12.40
N VAL A 24 10.04 -12.13 11.91
CA VAL A 24 9.22 -10.94 11.66
C VAL A 24 8.71 -11.03 10.23
N ARG A 25 7.41 -11.30 10.08
CA ARG A 25 6.78 -11.40 8.75
C ARG A 25 6.98 -10.13 7.92
N THR A 26 6.93 -8.96 8.54
CA THR A 26 7.01 -7.68 7.84
C THR A 26 7.34 -6.52 8.76
N ILE A 27 8.08 -5.55 8.24
CA ILE A 27 8.06 -4.16 8.71
C ILE A 27 7.43 -3.29 7.62
N THR A 28 6.57 -2.37 8.01
CA THR A 28 5.87 -1.47 7.08
C THR A 28 6.01 -0.04 7.54
N MET A 29 6.49 0.85 6.67
CA MET A 29 6.52 2.29 6.92
C MET A 29 5.30 2.95 6.29
N GLY A 30 4.45 3.55 7.11
CA GLY A 30 3.32 4.38 6.66
C GLY A 30 3.75 5.80 6.36
N ILE A 31 3.43 6.33 5.17
CA ILE A 31 3.80 7.68 4.74
C ILE A 31 2.54 8.45 4.32
N SER A 32 2.23 9.54 5.02
CA SER A 32 1.15 10.42 4.59
C SER A 32 1.54 11.21 3.34
N LEU A 33 0.65 11.25 2.33
CA LEU A 33 0.86 11.98 1.08
C LEU A 33 -0.08 13.20 0.91
N ARG A 34 -0.86 13.55 1.94
CA ARG A 34 -1.86 14.64 1.85
C ARG A 34 -1.26 16.00 1.45
N ASP A 35 -0.03 16.27 1.90
CA ASP A 35 0.75 17.48 1.56
C ASP A 35 1.35 17.47 0.14
N CYS A 36 1.26 16.34 -0.57
CA CYS A 36 1.75 16.18 -1.93
C CYS A 36 0.72 16.55 -3.00
N ALA A 37 -0.56 16.67 -2.66
CA ALA A 37 -1.63 17.00 -3.59
C ALA A 37 -1.42 18.39 -4.24
N ARG A 38 -1.46 18.46 -5.57
CA ARG A 38 -1.39 19.68 -6.38
C ARG A 38 -2.39 19.58 -7.53
N GLY A 39 -2.78 20.71 -8.13
CA GLY A 39 -3.67 20.69 -9.30
C GLY A 39 -3.03 20.00 -10.52
N ASP A 40 -1.72 20.14 -10.68
CA ASP A 40 -0.94 19.43 -11.69
C ASP A 40 -0.53 18.03 -11.17
N MET A 41 -0.94 17.00 -11.90
CA MET A 41 -0.64 15.60 -11.60
C MET A 41 0.87 15.30 -11.62
N LYS A 42 1.63 15.87 -12.55
CA LYS A 42 3.09 15.64 -12.64
C LYS A 42 3.80 16.20 -11.41
N VAL A 43 3.38 17.38 -10.95
CA VAL A 43 3.92 17.98 -9.72
C VAL A 43 3.56 17.14 -8.50
N SER A 44 2.33 16.61 -8.44
CA SER A 44 1.92 15.70 -7.38
C SER A 44 2.77 14.43 -7.37
N CYS A 45 2.97 13.80 -8.53
CA CYS A 45 3.81 12.60 -8.68
C CYS A 45 5.24 12.87 -8.21
N GLN A 46 5.86 13.98 -8.63
CA GLN A 46 7.21 14.32 -8.20
C GLN A 46 7.31 14.47 -6.68
N LYS A 47 6.36 15.16 -6.04
CA LYS A 47 6.34 15.31 -4.58
C LYS A 47 6.15 13.99 -3.84
N ILE A 48 5.29 13.10 -4.38
CA ILE A 48 5.09 11.76 -3.82
C ILE A 48 6.41 10.99 -3.86
N TYR A 49 7.09 10.97 -5.00
CA TYR A 49 8.39 10.31 -5.15
C TYR A 49 9.42 10.86 -4.14
N ASP A 50 9.63 12.18 -4.15
CA ASP A 50 10.63 12.83 -3.30
C ASP A 50 10.36 12.56 -1.82
N LYS A 51 9.09 12.58 -1.43
CA LYS A 51 8.68 12.30 -0.05
C LYS A 51 8.95 10.85 0.31
N ILE A 52 8.46 9.89 -0.47
CA ILE A 52 8.65 8.46 -0.19
C ILE A 52 10.15 8.15 -0.10
N TYR A 53 10.93 8.58 -1.09
CA TYR A 53 12.37 8.32 -1.12
C TYR A 53 13.07 8.93 0.10
N ARG A 54 12.79 10.19 0.43
CA ARG A 54 13.41 10.87 1.58
C ARG A 54 13.16 10.15 2.90
N PHE A 55 11.95 9.61 3.12
CA PHE A 55 11.60 8.94 4.37
C PHE A 55 12.03 7.48 4.41
N ALA A 56 12.01 6.78 3.29
CA ALA A 56 12.18 5.33 3.26
C ALA A 56 13.52 4.84 2.70
N LYS A 57 14.38 5.71 2.13
CA LYS A 57 15.66 5.29 1.50
C LYS A 57 16.53 4.37 2.35
N ASP A 58 16.50 4.52 3.68
CA ASP A 58 17.33 3.73 4.60
C ASP A 58 16.54 2.54 5.22
N LEU A 59 15.27 2.35 4.88
CA LEU A 59 14.37 1.36 5.50
C LEU A 59 14.90 -0.07 5.34
N VAL A 60 15.37 -0.44 4.15
CA VAL A 60 15.89 -1.79 3.88
C VAL A 60 17.19 -2.01 4.63
N GLN A 61 18.13 -1.07 4.54
CA GLN A 61 19.42 -1.14 5.24
C GLN A 61 19.24 -1.24 6.76
N VAL A 62 18.35 -0.44 7.34
CA VAL A 62 18.05 -0.49 8.78
C VAL A 62 17.38 -1.81 9.14
N GLY A 63 16.46 -2.30 8.30
CA GLY A 63 15.85 -3.62 8.49
C GLY A 63 16.89 -4.74 8.53
N GLU A 64 17.83 -4.76 7.57
CA GLU A 64 18.90 -5.76 7.51
C GLU A 64 19.90 -5.64 8.67
N SER A 65 20.18 -4.42 9.14
CA SER A 65 20.98 -4.21 10.36
C SER A 65 20.30 -4.84 11.58
N ILE A 66 18.99 -4.65 11.75
CA ILE A 66 18.22 -5.23 12.85
C ILE A 66 18.22 -6.76 12.76
N GLU A 67 18.08 -7.33 11.55
CA GLU A 67 18.20 -8.78 11.36
C GLU A 67 19.56 -9.30 11.85
N SER A 68 20.64 -8.59 11.53
CA SER A 68 21.99 -8.96 11.95
C SER A 68 22.20 -8.79 13.46
N ASP A 69 21.67 -7.73 14.07
CA ASP A 69 21.88 -7.42 15.48
C ASP A 69 21.15 -8.39 16.42
N TYR A 70 19.96 -8.85 16.01
CA TYR A 70 19.09 -9.70 16.84
C TYR A 70 19.02 -11.16 16.37
N GLY A 71 19.57 -11.50 15.20
CA GLY A 71 19.49 -12.84 14.63
C GLY A 71 18.07 -13.28 14.24
N ILE A 72 17.14 -12.33 14.08
CA ILE A 72 15.73 -12.57 13.73
C ILE A 72 15.51 -12.16 12.28
N PRO A 73 15.06 -13.05 11.38
CA PRO A 73 14.78 -12.69 10.01
C PRO A 73 13.56 -11.76 9.89
N ILE A 74 13.67 -10.73 9.05
CA ILE A 74 12.61 -9.82 8.64
C ILE A 74 12.28 -10.12 7.17
N VAL A 75 11.22 -10.92 6.99
CA VAL A 75 10.87 -11.50 5.68
C VAL A 75 10.48 -10.44 4.66
N ASN A 76 9.83 -9.36 5.09
CA ASN A 76 9.38 -8.30 4.18
C ASN A 76 9.66 -6.90 4.73
N LYS A 77 10.04 -5.98 3.84
CA LYS A 77 10.12 -4.54 4.06
C LYS A 77 9.17 -3.86 3.09
N ARG A 78 8.22 -3.08 3.59
CA ARG A 78 7.10 -2.54 2.80
C ARG A 78 6.83 -1.06 3.12
N ILE A 79 6.10 -0.41 2.22
CA ILE A 79 5.60 0.95 2.40
C ILE A 79 4.08 0.95 2.23
N SER A 80 3.38 1.75 3.01
CA SER A 80 1.98 2.06 2.79
C SER A 80 1.78 3.57 2.73
N VAL A 81 0.85 4.03 1.89
CA VAL A 81 0.64 5.46 1.67
C VAL A 81 -0.82 5.85 1.78
N THR A 82 -1.07 7.15 1.96
CA THR A 82 -2.43 7.70 1.91
C THR A 82 -3.13 7.26 0.61
N PRO A 83 -4.41 6.81 0.67
CA PRO A 83 -5.17 6.42 -0.51
C PRO A 83 -5.04 7.43 -1.64
N ILE A 84 -4.51 6.99 -2.79
CA ILE A 84 -4.24 7.87 -3.93
C ILE A 84 -5.51 8.55 -4.44
N ALA A 85 -6.70 7.95 -4.28
CA ALA A 85 -7.97 8.59 -4.62
C ALA A 85 -8.12 9.96 -3.92
N LEU A 86 -7.72 10.04 -2.64
CA LEU A 86 -7.79 11.28 -1.85
C LEU A 86 -6.72 12.30 -2.24
N VAL A 87 -5.54 11.83 -2.65
CA VAL A 87 -4.41 12.69 -3.04
C VAL A 87 -4.63 13.27 -4.44
N GLY A 88 -5.16 12.46 -5.36
CA GLY A 88 -5.40 12.80 -6.75
C GLY A 88 -6.73 13.49 -7.03
N GLU A 89 -7.66 13.57 -6.07
CA GLU A 89 -9.02 14.12 -6.28
C GLU A 89 -9.02 15.48 -7.00
N GLY A 90 -8.13 16.38 -6.60
CA GLY A 90 -8.02 17.74 -7.14
C GLY A 90 -7.16 17.86 -8.41
N THR A 91 -6.68 16.76 -8.99
CA THR A 91 -5.80 16.80 -10.15
C THR A 91 -6.56 16.87 -11.47
N GLU A 92 -6.02 17.66 -12.39
CA GLU A 92 -6.48 17.70 -13.77
C GLU A 92 -6.05 16.42 -14.51
N GLY A 93 -6.96 15.86 -15.33
CA GLY A 93 -6.74 14.62 -16.09
C GLY A 93 -7.73 13.51 -15.75
N GLU A 94 -7.82 12.51 -16.63
CA GLU A 94 -8.78 11.40 -16.50
C GLU A 94 -8.13 10.09 -16.03
N ASP A 95 -6.80 10.01 -15.98
CA ASP A 95 -6.05 8.77 -15.71
C ASP A 95 -5.17 8.90 -14.46
N PHE A 96 -5.31 7.95 -13.53
CA PHE A 96 -4.50 7.86 -12.31
C PHE A 96 -3.32 6.89 -12.43
N PHE A 97 -3.11 6.28 -13.60
CA PHE A 97 -1.96 5.42 -13.87
C PHE A 97 -0.60 6.06 -13.52
N PRO A 98 -0.34 7.36 -13.79
CA PRO A 98 0.94 7.98 -13.44
C PRO A 98 1.26 7.95 -11.94
N PHE A 99 0.24 7.92 -11.07
CA PHE A 99 0.45 7.69 -9.65
C PHE A 99 0.94 6.27 -9.35
N ALA A 100 0.42 5.25 -10.04
CA ALA A 100 0.92 3.90 -9.90
C ALA A 100 2.39 3.79 -10.35
N GLU A 101 2.73 4.39 -11.49
CA GLU A 101 4.12 4.41 -11.99
C GLU A 101 5.08 5.07 -10.98
N VAL A 102 4.67 6.19 -10.37
CA VAL A 102 5.55 6.88 -9.43
C VAL A 102 5.74 6.14 -8.11
N LEU A 103 4.69 5.44 -7.64
CA LEU A 103 4.78 4.55 -6.48
C LEU A 103 5.69 3.36 -6.77
N ASP A 104 5.55 2.73 -7.94
CA ASP A 104 6.40 1.60 -8.35
C ASP A 104 7.87 2.01 -8.45
N ARG A 105 8.14 3.18 -9.04
CA ARG A 105 9.50 3.73 -9.13
C ARG A 105 10.08 4.00 -7.74
N ALA A 106 9.32 4.64 -6.85
CA ALA A 106 9.79 4.90 -5.49
C ALA A 106 10.06 3.59 -4.71
N ALA A 107 9.18 2.60 -4.85
CA ALA A 107 9.37 1.29 -4.22
C ALA A 107 10.60 0.55 -4.76
N LYS A 108 10.85 0.65 -6.08
CA LYS A 108 12.05 0.11 -6.75
C LYS A 108 13.32 0.74 -6.21
N ASP A 109 13.38 2.06 -6.18
CA ASP A 109 14.58 2.80 -5.78
C ASP A 109 14.88 2.67 -4.28
N VAL A 110 13.85 2.50 -3.43
CA VAL A 110 14.03 2.22 -2.00
C VAL A 110 14.42 0.76 -1.75
N GLY A 111 14.05 -0.17 -2.65
CA GLY A 111 14.33 -1.60 -2.48
C GLY A 111 13.30 -2.36 -1.65
N VAL A 112 12.12 -1.79 -1.36
CA VAL A 112 11.05 -2.51 -0.65
C VAL A 112 10.37 -3.55 -1.54
N ASN A 113 9.76 -4.57 -0.93
CA ASN A 113 9.07 -5.64 -1.64
C ASN A 113 7.79 -5.14 -2.33
N PHE A 114 6.99 -4.36 -1.61
CA PHE A 114 5.70 -3.85 -2.09
C PHE A 114 5.38 -2.48 -1.51
N ILE A 115 4.58 -1.72 -2.25
CA ILE A 115 3.98 -0.46 -1.82
C ILE A 115 2.46 -0.51 -1.95
N GLY A 116 1.77 -0.33 -0.83
CA GLY A 116 0.32 -0.20 -0.75
C GLY A 116 -0.12 1.25 -0.79
N GLY A 117 -1.38 1.49 -1.13
CA GLY A 117 -2.00 2.82 -1.07
C GLY A 117 -2.58 3.30 -2.40
N PHE A 118 -2.44 2.52 -3.48
CA PHE A 118 -3.21 2.74 -4.72
C PHE A 118 -4.68 2.35 -4.49
N SER A 119 -5.35 3.14 -3.67
CA SER A 119 -6.57 2.72 -2.97
C SER A 119 -7.67 3.78 -2.98
N ALA A 120 -8.92 3.33 -2.85
CA ALA A 120 -10.11 4.16 -2.74
C ALA A 120 -11.06 3.69 -1.61
N LEU A 121 -11.82 4.62 -1.03
CA LEU A 121 -12.74 4.36 0.09
C LEU A 121 -14.18 4.76 -0.29
N VAL A 122 -14.90 3.87 -0.96
CA VAL A 122 -16.16 4.19 -1.67
C VAL A 122 -17.43 3.70 -0.96
N HIS A 123 -17.32 3.26 0.30
CA HIS A 123 -18.43 2.72 1.09
C HIS A 123 -19.65 3.66 1.26
N LYS A 124 -19.52 4.96 0.99
CA LYS A 124 -20.63 5.95 1.02
C LYS A 124 -20.99 6.54 -0.35
N GLY A 125 -20.44 6.00 -1.43
CA GLY A 125 -20.56 6.56 -2.77
C GLY A 125 -19.19 6.82 -3.39
N PHE A 126 -19.18 7.46 -4.55
CA PHE A 126 -17.96 7.73 -5.33
C PHE A 126 -17.77 9.23 -5.52
N THR A 127 -16.52 9.66 -5.45
CA THR A 127 -16.05 10.92 -6.01
C THR A 127 -15.54 10.73 -7.44
N GLN A 128 -15.09 11.82 -8.09
CA GLN A 128 -14.43 11.70 -9.39
C GLN A 128 -13.05 11.04 -9.26
N GLY A 129 -12.30 11.35 -8.20
CA GLY A 129 -11.02 10.70 -7.92
C GLY A 129 -11.16 9.18 -7.69
N ASP A 130 -12.22 8.75 -7.01
CA ASP A 130 -12.51 7.32 -6.81
C ASP A 130 -12.70 6.59 -8.15
N TRP A 131 -13.48 7.15 -9.07
CA TRP A 131 -13.70 6.56 -10.39
C TRP A 131 -12.43 6.48 -11.22
N LYS A 132 -11.63 7.57 -11.23
CA LYS A 132 -10.35 7.61 -11.94
C LYS A 132 -9.39 6.55 -11.39
N LEU A 133 -9.31 6.40 -10.07
CA LEU A 133 -8.47 5.38 -9.45
C LEU A 133 -8.94 3.97 -9.80
N ILE A 134 -10.22 3.66 -9.59
CA ILE A 134 -10.77 2.31 -9.78
C ILE A 134 -10.57 1.84 -11.22
N ARG A 135 -10.80 2.72 -12.21
CA ARG A 135 -10.59 2.42 -13.63
C ARG A 135 -9.12 2.25 -14.00
N ALA A 136 -8.21 2.87 -13.26
CA ALA A 136 -6.77 2.73 -13.48
C ALA A 136 -6.20 1.42 -12.90
N ILE A 137 -6.91 0.75 -11.97
CA ILE A 137 -6.42 -0.48 -11.29
C ILE A 137 -5.97 -1.57 -12.27
N PRO A 138 -6.76 -1.98 -13.29
CA PRO A 138 -6.35 -3.07 -14.18
C PRO A 138 -5.03 -2.80 -14.90
N ARG A 139 -4.84 -1.55 -15.36
CA ARG A 139 -3.62 -1.11 -16.02
C ARG A 139 -2.46 -0.98 -15.04
N ALA A 140 -2.69 -0.31 -13.91
CA ALA A 140 -1.71 -0.12 -12.84
C ALA A 140 -1.11 -1.46 -12.40
N LEU A 141 -1.94 -2.46 -12.10
CA LEU A 141 -1.46 -3.75 -11.61
C LEU A 141 -0.81 -4.63 -12.70
N ALA A 142 -1.09 -4.37 -13.98
CA ALA A 142 -0.47 -5.07 -15.10
C ALA A 142 0.91 -4.49 -15.46
N GLU A 143 1.06 -3.16 -15.44
CA GLU A 143 2.27 -2.46 -15.90
C GLU A 143 3.24 -2.11 -14.74
N THR A 144 2.82 -2.22 -13.48
CA THR A 144 3.71 -2.07 -12.31
C THR A 144 4.04 -3.41 -11.67
N GLU A 145 5.15 -3.46 -10.93
CA GLU A 145 5.62 -4.68 -10.29
C GLU A 145 5.22 -4.73 -8.82
N ARG A 146 5.53 -3.66 -8.07
CA ARG A 146 5.50 -3.62 -6.60
C ARG A 146 4.28 -2.92 -6.02
N VAL A 147 3.45 -2.29 -6.85
CA VAL A 147 2.24 -1.60 -6.39
C VAL A 147 1.13 -2.59 -6.10
N CYS A 148 0.51 -2.41 -4.94
CA CYS A 148 -0.70 -3.08 -4.53
C CYS A 148 -1.86 -2.09 -4.43
N ALA A 149 -3.08 -2.57 -4.72
CA ALA A 149 -4.29 -1.75 -4.75
C ALA A 149 -5.38 -2.33 -3.85
N SER A 150 -6.19 -1.45 -3.27
CA SER A 150 -7.41 -1.83 -2.56
C SER A 150 -8.58 -0.88 -2.73
N VAL A 151 -9.78 -1.43 -2.58
CA VAL A 151 -11.00 -0.63 -2.56
C VAL A 151 -11.87 -1.06 -1.40
N ASN A 152 -12.14 -0.14 -0.47
CA ASN A 152 -13.10 -0.38 0.61
C ASN A 152 -14.51 0.00 0.15
N ILE A 153 -15.33 -1.01 -0.06
CA ILE A 153 -16.67 -0.89 -0.67
C ILE A 153 -17.79 -0.89 0.37
N GLY A 154 -17.50 -1.18 1.64
CA GLY A 154 -18.52 -1.22 2.69
C GLY A 154 -17.96 -0.98 4.08
N THR A 155 -18.84 -0.58 4.99
CA THR A 155 -18.58 -0.62 6.43
C THR A 155 -19.85 -0.98 7.18
N THR A 156 -19.74 -1.52 8.39
CA THR A 156 -20.90 -1.81 9.26
C THR A 156 -21.76 -0.57 9.49
N LYS A 157 -21.14 0.62 9.51
CA LYS A 157 -21.84 1.89 9.73
C LYS A 157 -22.55 2.43 8.50
N ALA A 158 -21.99 2.25 7.30
CA ALA A 158 -22.53 2.80 6.06
C ALA A 158 -23.31 1.78 5.21
N GLY A 159 -23.24 0.50 5.56
CA GLY A 159 -23.68 -0.59 4.70
C GLY A 159 -22.67 -0.89 3.60
N ILE A 160 -23.15 -1.49 2.51
CA ILE A 160 -22.33 -1.92 1.37
C ILE A 160 -22.73 -1.11 0.14
N ASN A 161 -21.76 -0.47 -0.50
CA ASN A 161 -21.99 0.17 -1.80
C ASN A 161 -22.05 -0.91 -2.89
N MET A 162 -23.27 -1.34 -3.25
CA MET A 162 -23.49 -2.38 -4.26
C MET A 162 -23.05 -1.98 -5.68
N ASN A 163 -23.02 -0.68 -5.99
CA ASN A 163 -22.46 -0.22 -7.25
C ASN A 163 -20.95 -0.48 -7.30
N ALA A 164 -20.25 -0.29 -6.17
CA ALA A 164 -18.84 -0.63 -6.05
C ALA A 164 -18.58 -2.13 -6.09
N VAL A 165 -19.48 -2.95 -5.53
CA VAL A 165 -19.41 -4.42 -5.67
C VAL A 165 -19.43 -4.82 -7.15
N LEU A 166 -20.42 -4.33 -7.91
CA LEU A 166 -20.56 -4.63 -9.33
C LEU A 166 -19.33 -4.18 -10.12
N GLU A 167 -18.87 -2.96 -9.88
CA GLU A 167 -17.72 -2.41 -10.59
C GLU A 167 -16.44 -3.16 -10.27
N MET A 168 -16.18 -3.48 -9.00
CA MET A 168 -15.00 -4.25 -8.62
C MET A 168 -15.02 -5.66 -9.21
N GLY A 169 -16.19 -6.27 -9.41
CA GLY A 169 -16.31 -7.53 -10.15
C GLY A 169 -15.78 -7.45 -11.58
N ARG A 170 -16.03 -6.32 -12.28
CA ARG A 170 -15.49 -6.06 -13.63
C ARG A 170 -13.99 -5.79 -13.58
N VAL A 171 -13.55 -4.96 -12.65
CA VAL A 171 -12.13 -4.62 -12.45
C VAL A 171 -11.29 -5.86 -12.17
N ILE A 172 -11.77 -6.78 -11.32
CA ILE A 172 -11.08 -8.04 -11.03
C ILE A 172 -10.91 -8.87 -12.32
N LYS A 173 -12.00 -9.02 -13.09
CA LYS A 173 -11.95 -9.76 -14.35
C LYS A 173 -10.97 -9.14 -15.35
N GLU A 174 -11.05 -7.83 -15.56
CA GLU A 174 -10.15 -7.10 -16.47
C GLU A 174 -8.68 -7.19 -16.01
N THR A 175 -8.43 -7.10 -14.70
CA THR A 175 -7.07 -7.24 -14.13
C THR A 175 -6.50 -8.64 -14.41
N ALA A 176 -7.33 -9.69 -14.27
CA ALA A 176 -6.92 -11.06 -14.59
C ALA A 176 -6.62 -11.21 -16.09
N GLU A 177 -7.47 -10.68 -16.96
CA GLU A 177 -7.30 -10.74 -18.42
C GLU A 177 -6.02 -10.01 -18.88
N ARG A 178 -5.74 -8.82 -18.34
CA ARG A 178 -4.53 -8.02 -18.64
C ARG A 178 -3.23 -8.66 -18.17
N THR A 179 -3.31 -9.63 -17.26
CA THR A 179 -2.16 -10.34 -16.72
C THR A 179 -2.24 -11.85 -16.95
N ALA A 180 -3.06 -12.28 -17.92
CA ALA A 180 -3.32 -13.69 -18.20
C ALA A 180 -2.05 -14.45 -18.65
N ASP A 181 -1.16 -13.77 -19.36
CA ASP A 181 0.18 -14.24 -19.76
C ASP A 181 1.07 -14.60 -18.56
N ARG A 182 0.79 -13.99 -17.40
CA ARG A 182 1.47 -14.22 -16.11
C ARG A 182 0.55 -14.91 -15.09
N GLY A 183 -0.46 -15.63 -15.55
CA GLY A 183 -1.38 -16.40 -14.68
C GLY A 183 -2.32 -15.53 -13.84
N GLY A 184 -2.65 -14.32 -14.29
CA GLY A 184 -3.54 -13.40 -13.57
C GLY A 184 -2.88 -12.71 -12.37
N LEU A 185 -1.54 -12.58 -12.38
CA LEU A 185 -0.74 -12.05 -11.26
C LEU A 185 -1.22 -10.70 -10.74
N GLY A 186 -1.83 -9.86 -11.58
CA GLY A 186 -2.40 -8.58 -11.14
C GLY A 186 -3.42 -8.75 -10.01
N CYS A 187 -4.24 -9.81 -10.05
CA CYS A 187 -5.23 -10.10 -9.01
C CYS A 187 -4.61 -10.50 -7.67
N ALA A 188 -3.36 -10.98 -7.64
CA ALA A 188 -2.65 -11.23 -6.38
C ALA A 188 -2.28 -9.94 -5.63
N LYS A 189 -2.34 -8.79 -6.30
CA LYS A 189 -2.02 -7.45 -5.77
C LYS A 189 -3.26 -6.58 -5.54
N LEU A 190 -4.47 -7.12 -5.74
CA LEU A 190 -5.74 -6.41 -5.58
C LEU A 190 -6.57 -7.01 -4.45
N VAL A 191 -7.05 -6.18 -3.52
CA VAL A 191 -8.02 -6.63 -2.51
C VAL A 191 -9.21 -5.68 -2.37
N VAL A 192 -10.41 -6.26 -2.32
CA VAL A 192 -11.66 -5.54 -2.08
C VAL A 192 -12.05 -5.73 -0.61
N PHE A 193 -12.25 -4.63 0.10
CA PHE A 193 -12.53 -4.64 1.54
C PHE A 193 -13.98 -4.28 1.88
N CYS A 194 -14.41 -4.82 3.00
CA CYS A 194 -15.45 -4.24 3.84
C CYS A 194 -14.84 -4.07 5.24
N ASN A 195 -15.13 -2.93 5.89
CA ASN A 195 -14.55 -2.58 7.20
C ASN A 195 -13.02 -2.54 7.22
N VAL A 196 -12.39 -1.94 6.21
CA VAL A 196 -10.93 -1.70 6.28
C VAL A 196 -10.61 -0.88 7.54
N PRO A 197 -9.69 -1.35 8.41
CA PRO A 197 -9.24 -0.55 9.54
C PRO A 197 -8.36 0.60 9.07
N GLU A 198 -8.30 1.67 9.85
CA GLU A 198 -7.31 2.74 9.63
C GLU A 198 -5.88 2.18 9.86
N ASP A 199 -4.91 2.71 9.12
CA ASP A 199 -3.48 2.33 9.23
C ASP A 199 -3.22 0.80 9.15
N ASN A 200 -3.93 0.15 8.23
CA ASN A 200 -3.84 -1.29 8.00
C ASN A 200 -2.43 -1.69 7.48
N PRO A 201 -1.67 -2.57 8.16
CA PRO A 201 -0.37 -3.01 7.67
C PRO A 201 -0.47 -4.11 6.58
N PHE A 202 -1.67 -4.57 6.23
CA PHE A 202 -1.89 -5.62 5.25
C PHE A 202 -1.74 -5.10 3.82
N MET A 203 -0.73 -5.56 3.07
CA MET A 203 -0.24 -4.87 1.87
C MET A 203 -1.21 -4.55 0.75
N ALA A 204 -2.20 -5.39 0.47
CA ALA A 204 -3.18 -5.01 -0.53
C ALA A 204 -4.12 -3.92 0.00
N GLY A 205 -4.33 -3.87 1.32
CA GLY A 205 -5.18 -2.91 2.05
C GLY A 205 -4.45 -1.82 2.82
N ALA A 206 -3.14 -1.68 2.63
CA ALA A 206 -2.30 -0.74 3.34
C ALA A 206 -2.28 0.62 2.66
#